data_AF-A0AAW1R7X3-F1
#
_entry.id   AF-A0AAW1R7X3-F1
#
_cell.length_a   1.000
_cell.length_b   1.000
_cell.length_c   1.000
_cell.angle_alpha   90.00
_cell.angle_beta   90.00
_cell.angle_gamma   90.00
#
_symmetry.space_group_name_H-M   'P 1'
#
loop_
_entity.id
_entity.type
_entity.pdbx_description
1 polymer ?
#
loop_
_entity_poly.entity_id
_entity_poly.type
_entity_poly.pdbx_seq_one_letter_code
_entity_poly.pdbx_strand_id
1 'polypeptide(L)'
;MGKGGVGEVVPPVPAELTTSQYVILAENQRKKAALADSKQKYSELLAQNRQLQEEAEASRRENFDVTEYMRREILAKEERLAQLQAHIDTMDQKAAEELAAVKKEAADREKKAKADAEHIEKELRAEIMDIKEQLEVVMEYKAKRQQSEEELAKLRVDTAKLRDELKDQAKELERKFMETSNASRKEYEHRIEELRRLAEEDIDDRLDASMKRILAQNRSMKEELRLHIQETEELSSEVQILDAERQRLFREVQIKTEMEKQYAKRGTWQAREIREANDKVASLELSLGQVMKDFAAERQRLIHQTTKKLEEAETERAALRRLIKLKTRELKNIRRLAHEVLMQRGDVETFLISSLKHVREELERESLRGAEAKEVPLTGQKLDIKELSWGDREKVLRLLFAKINNQAQQAFYANLPAHSFETYEAQQAPEALQGLQTEAGPAQLV
;
A
#
# COMPACT_ATOMS: atom_id res chain seq x y z
N MET A 1 -36.47 93.90 -54.78
CA MET A 1 -37.62 94.03 -55.70
C MET A 1 -38.87 93.68 -54.90
N GLY A 2 -39.98 94.41 -54.82
CA GLY A 2 -40.37 95.64 -55.50
C GLY A 2 -40.58 96.81 -54.54
N LYS A 3 -40.27 97.99 -55.07
CA LYS A 3 -40.65 99.30 -54.57
C LYS A 3 -42.13 99.50 -54.85
N GLY A 4 -42.85 100.08 -53.89
CA GLY A 4 -44.18 100.65 -54.08
C GLY A 4 -44.27 101.87 -53.18
N GLY A 5 -43.75 102.99 -53.67
CA GLY A 5 -43.94 104.29 -53.05
C GLY A 5 -45.23 104.95 -53.55
N VAL A 6 -45.84 105.70 -52.64
CA VAL A 6 -46.30 107.09 -52.78
C VAL A 6 -47.74 107.21 -52.30
N GLY A 7 -47.88 107.92 -51.19
CA GLY A 7 -49.14 108.26 -50.53
C GLY A 7 -48.84 109.28 -49.44
N GLU A 8 -48.52 110.49 -49.87
CA GLU A 8 -48.30 111.67 -49.05
C GLU A 8 -49.62 112.05 -48.38
N VAL A 9 -49.72 111.82 -47.06
CA VAL A 9 -50.82 112.30 -46.22
C VAL A 9 -50.21 112.99 -45.00
N VAL A 10 -50.39 114.32 -45.01
CA VAL A 10 -50.37 115.32 -43.94
C VAL A 10 -50.09 114.79 -42.52
N PRO A 11 -49.13 115.39 -41.78
CA PRO A 11 -48.81 114.96 -40.42
C PRO A 11 -49.96 115.28 -39.46
N PRO A 12 -50.49 114.32 -38.67
CA PRO A 12 -51.24 114.68 -37.49
C PRO A 12 -50.23 115.06 -36.40
N VAL A 13 -50.36 116.29 -35.94
CA VAL A 13 -49.97 116.86 -34.64
C VAL A 13 -49.56 115.77 -33.62
N PRO A 14 -48.42 115.90 -32.90
CA PRO A 14 -48.15 115.04 -31.76
C PRO A 14 -49.28 115.25 -30.75
N ALA A 15 -50.22 114.31 -30.69
CA ALA A 15 -51.16 114.26 -29.59
C ALA A 15 -50.32 114.10 -28.33
N GLU A 16 -50.14 115.19 -27.58
CA GLU A 16 -49.56 115.13 -26.26
C GLU A 16 -50.38 114.11 -25.47
N LEU A 17 -49.77 112.92 -25.28
CA LEU A 17 -50.37 111.87 -24.48
C LEU A 17 -50.67 112.50 -23.13
N THR A 18 -51.93 112.51 -22.73
CA THR A 18 -52.33 113.08 -21.44
C THR A 18 -51.55 112.34 -20.34
N THR A 19 -51.20 112.97 -19.22
CA THR A 19 -50.41 112.35 -18.15
C THR A 19 -50.93 110.96 -17.73
N SER A 20 -52.25 110.76 -17.81
CA SER A 20 -52.93 109.46 -17.64
C SER A 20 -52.51 108.39 -18.67
N GLN A 21 -52.37 108.75 -19.95
CA GLN A 21 -51.95 107.84 -21.02
C GLN A 21 -50.47 107.45 -20.90
N TYR A 22 -49.58 108.34 -20.45
CA TYR A 22 -48.17 107.98 -20.14
C TYR A 22 -48.08 107.02 -18.95
N VAL A 23 -48.89 107.23 -17.90
CA VAL A 23 -48.96 106.32 -16.76
C VAL A 23 -49.49 104.94 -17.19
N ILE A 24 -50.54 104.89 -18.02
CA ILE A 24 -51.07 103.63 -18.56
C ILE A 24 -50.04 102.93 -19.46
N LEU A 25 -49.27 103.67 -20.26
CA LEU A 25 -48.24 103.10 -21.14
C LEU A 25 -47.06 102.55 -20.32
N ALA A 26 -46.60 103.28 -19.30
CA ALA A 26 -45.56 102.84 -18.37
C ALA A 26 -46.01 101.64 -17.54
N GLU A 27 -47.26 101.63 -17.10
CA GLU A 27 -47.86 100.49 -16.40
C GLU A 27 -48.01 99.28 -17.33
N ASN A 28 -48.36 99.48 -18.61
CA ASN A 28 -48.35 98.44 -19.63
C ASN A 28 -46.94 97.90 -19.90
N GLN A 29 -45.93 98.76 -19.94
CA GLN A 29 -44.53 98.34 -20.10
C GLN A 29 -44.05 97.55 -18.89
N ARG A 30 -44.40 97.96 -17.66
CA ARG A 30 -44.13 97.19 -16.43
C ARG A 30 -44.85 95.84 -16.44
N LYS A 31 -46.12 95.79 -16.84
CA LYS A 31 -46.89 94.55 -17.00
C LYS A 31 -46.30 93.64 -18.07
N LYS A 32 -45.83 94.20 -19.20
CA LYS A 32 -45.13 93.45 -20.25
C LYS A 32 -43.77 92.91 -19.79
N ALA A 33 -43.00 93.69 -19.06
CA ALA A 33 -41.73 93.25 -18.48
C ALA A 33 -41.95 92.15 -17.43
N ALA A 34 -42.88 92.32 -16.50
CA ALA A 34 -43.25 91.30 -15.52
C ALA A 34 -43.79 90.01 -16.19
N LEU A 35 -44.55 90.14 -17.28
CA LEU A 35 -45.01 89.00 -18.06
C LEU A 35 -43.86 88.31 -18.81
N ALA A 36 -42.87 89.07 -19.32
CA ALA A 36 -41.68 88.51 -19.95
C ALA A 36 -40.81 87.76 -18.93
N ASP A 37 -40.58 88.34 -17.75
CA ASP A 37 -39.86 87.71 -16.64
C ASP A 37 -40.57 86.45 -16.14
N SER A 38 -41.90 86.48 -16.04
CA SER A 38 -42.69 85.30 -15.67
C SER A 38 -42.64 84.21 -16.73
N LYS A 39 -42.64 84.59 -18.02
CA LYS A 39 -42.48 83.64 -19.14
C LYS A 39 -41.08 83.04 -19.16
N GLN A 40 -40.05 83.84 -18.88
CA GLN A 40 -38.68 83.37 -18.79
C GLN A 40 -38.53 82.38 -17.63
N LYS A 41 -38.99 82.73 -16.42
CA LYS A 41 -38.99 81.82 -15.27
C LYS A 41 -39.75 80.53 -15.53
N TYR A 42 -40.92 80.62 -16.20
CA TYR A 42 -41.68 79.44 -16.59
C TYR A 42 -40.93 78.58 -17.61
N SER A 43 -40.23 79.19 -18.57
CA SER A 43 -39.41 78.46 -19.55
C SER A 43 -38.18 77.80 -18.91
N GLU A 44 -37.54 78.46 -17.94
CA GLU A 44 -36.42 77.91 -17.17
C GLU A 44 -36.90 76.75 -16.29
N LEU A 45 -38.03 76.90 -15.61
CA LEU A 45 -38.62 75.84 -14.80
C LEU A 45 -39.05 74.64 -15.66
N LEU A 46 -39.60 74.88 -16.85
CA LEU A 46 -39.91 73.81 -17.81
C LEU A 46 -38.64 73.10 -18.30
N ALA A 47 -37.56 73.83 -18.56
CA ALA A 47 -36.29 73.24 -18.96
C ALA A 47 -35.68 72.40 -17.83
N GLN A 48 -35.70 72.90 -16.59
CA GLN A 48 -35.26 72.16 -15.41
C GLN A 48 -36.12 70.92 -15.16
N ASN A 49 -37.44 71.01 -15.32
CA ASN A 49 -38.33 69.87 -15.14
C ASN A 49 -38.06 68.79 -16.21
N ARG A 50 -37.83 69.20 -17.46
CA ARG A 50 -37.40 68.28 -18.53
C ARG A 50 -36.05 67.63 -18.22
N GLN A 51 -35.06 68.40 -17.79
CA GLN A 51 -33.75 67.86 -17.42
C GLN A 51 -33.85 66.86 -16.26
N LEU A 52 -34.61 67.18 -15.21
CA LEU A 52 -34.84 66.26 -14.08
C LEU A 52 -35.59 64.98 -14.51
N GLN A 53 -36.51 65.08 -15.46
CA GLN A 53 -37.19 63.91 -16.04
C GLN A 53 -36.21 63.03 -16.83
N GLU A 54 -35.36 63.64 -17.65
CA GLU A 54 -34.32 62.93 -18.41
C GLU A 54 -33.30 62.26 -17.48
N GLU A 55 -32.85 62.95 -16.43
CA GLU A 55 -31.94 62.39 -15.41
C GLU A 55 -32.62 61.23 -14.63
N ALA A 56 -33.90 61.39 -14.27
CA ALA A 56 -34.65 60.33 -13.61
C ALA A 56 -34.86 59.11 -14.53
N GLU A 57 -35.11 59.32 -15.82
CA GLU A 57 -35.20 58.24 -16.81
C GLU A 57 -33.86 57.55 -17.05
N ALA A 58 -32.77 58.31 -17.17
CA ALA A 58 -31.41 57.78 -17.31
C ALA A 58 -31.03 56.93 -16.08
N SER A 59 -31.24 57.46 -14.87
CA SER A 59 -30.98 56.70 -13.64
C SER A 59 -31.87 55.46 -13.52
N ARG A 60 -33.14 55.52 -13.95
CA ARG A 60 -34.02 54.33 -14.00
C ARG A 60 -33.49 53.27 -14.96
N ARG A 61 -32.96 53.65 -16.12
CA ARG A 61 -32.37 52.71 -17.09
C ARG A 61 -31.10 52.07 -16.54
N GLU A 62 -30.18 52.87 -15.99
CA GLU A 62 -28.95 52.37 -15.38
C GLU A 62 -29.25 51.41 -14.21
N ASN A 63 -30.20 51.76 -13.33
CA ASN A 63 -30.63 50.89 -12.24
C ASN A 63 -31.26 49.59 -12.75
N PHE A 64 -32.03 49.66 -13.85
CA PHE A 64 -32.58 48.47 -14.49
C PHE A 64 -31.48 47.56 -15.05
N ASP A 65 -30.49 48.12 -15.76
CA ASP A 65 -29.38 47.36 -16.34
C ASP A 65 -28.52 46.69 -15.26
N VAL A 66 -28.22 47.40 -14.15
CA VAL A 66 -27.50 46.82 -13.01
C VAL A 66 -28.32 45.70 -12.35
N THR A 67 -29.62 45.91 -12.16
CA THR A 67 -30.50 44.89 -11.56
C THR A 67 -30.59 43.65 -12.44
N GLU A 68 -30.70 43.82 -13.77
CA GLU A 68 -30.73 42.71 -14.72
C GLU A 68 -29.39 41.97 -14.78
N TYR A 69 -28.27 42.68 -14.74
CA TYR A 69 -26.95 42.07 -14.63
C TYR A 69 -26.83 41.22 -13.36
N MET A 70 -27.19 41.78 -12.20
CA MET A 70 -27.16 41.07 -10.92
C MET A 70 -28.08 39.84 -10.93
N ARG A 71 -29.29 39.94 -11.49
CA ARG A 71 -30.21 38.79 -11.64
C ARG A 71 -29.59 37.69 -12.49
N ARG A 72 -28.97 38.03 -13.63
CA ARG A 72 -28.30 37.04 -14.49
C ARG A 72 -27.14 36.38 -13.78
N GLU A 73 -26.34 37.15 -13.04
CA GLU A 73 -25.21 36.60 -12.30
C GLU A 73 -25.65 35.70 -11.14
N ILE A 74 -26.73 36.07 -10.43
CA ILE A 74 -27.34 35.23 -9.40
C ILE A 74 -27.83 33.92 -10.00
N LEU A 75 -28.59 33.96 -11.10
CA LEU A 75 -29.08 32.75 -11.78
C LEU A 75 -27.93 31.85 -12.25
N ALA A 76 -26.86 32.42 -12.82
CA ALA A 76 -25.70 31.65 -13.23
C ALA A 76 -24.97 30.98 -12.05
N LYS A 77 -24.89 31.67 -10.90
CA LYS A 77 -24.32 31.10 -9.67
C LYS A 77 -25.23 30.03 -9.07
N GLU A 78 -26.55 30.23 -9.08
CA GLU A 78 -27.54 29.24 -8.63
C GLU A 78 -27.48 27.97 -9.49
N GLU A 79 -27.36 28.12 -10.81
CA GLU A 79 -27.18 26.99 -11.72
C GLU A 79 -25.87 26.24 -11.43
N ARG A 80 -24.77 26.96 -11.21
CA ARG A 80 -23.49 26.34 -10.86
C ARG A 80 -23.53 25.65 -9.50
N LEU A 81 -24.22 26.23 -8.52
CA LEU A 81 -24.45 25.60 -7.22
C LEU A 81 -25.27 24.31 -7.36
N ALA A 82 -26.32 24.31 -8.18
CA ALA A 82 -27.13 23.13 -8.45
C ALA A 82 -26.31 22.03 -9.15
N GLN A 83 -25.46 22.39 -10.11
CA GLN A 83 -24.55 21.46 -10.78
C GLN A 83 -23.53 20.85 -9.81
N LEU A 84 -22.92 21.68 -8.95
CA LEU A 84 -21.97 21.20 -7.94
C LEU A 84 -22.66 20.29 -6.91
N GLN A 85 -23.88 20.63 -6.48
CA GLN A 85 -24.65 19.80 -5.56
C GLN A 85 -24.98 18.44 -6.18
N ALA A 86 -25.45 18.41 -7.44
CA ALA A 86 -25.68 17.15 -8.15
C ALA A 86 -24.40 16.33 -8.33
N HIS A 87 -23.25 16.99 -8.54
CA HIS A 87 -21.97 16.30 -8.60
C HIS A 87 -21.60 15.67 -7.25
N ILE A 88 -21.80 16.38 -6.14
CA ILE A 88 -21.57 15.83 -4.79
C ILE A 88 -22.47 14.62 -4.55
N ASP A 89 -23.76 14.74 -4.82
CA ASP A 89 -24.73 13.65 -4.61
C ASP A 89 -24.37 12.40 -5.44
N THR A 90 -23.91 12.58 -6.68
CA THR A 90 -23.47 11.45 -7.52
C THR A 90 -22.15 10.83 -7.04
N MET A 91 -21.23 11.62 -6.48
CA MET A 91 -20.01 11.08 -5.87
C MET A 91 -20.32 10.31 -4.59
N ASP A 92 -21.23 10.82 -3.75
CA ASP A 92 -21.66 10.15 -2.53
C ASP A 92 -22.37 8.83 -2.82
N GLN A 93 -23.21 8.79 -3.87
CA GLN A 93 -23.83 7.54 -4.34
C GLN A 93 -22.79 6.51 -4.79
N LYS A 94 -21.82 6.91 -5.62
CA LYS A 94 -20.75 6.01 -6.06
C LYS A 94 -19.91 5.51 -4.90
N ALA A 95 -19.53 6.38 -3.97
CA ALA A 95 -18.79 6.00 -2.78
C ALA A 95 -19.58 5.01 -1.90
N ALA A 96 -20.89 5.21 -1.77
CA ALA A 96 -21.77 4.29 -1.04
C ALA A 96 -21.87 2.92 -1.73
N GLU A 97 -21.99 2.89 -3.06
CA GLU A 97 -22.01 1.66 -3.86
C GLU A 97 -20.69 0.89 -3.77
N GLU A 98 -19.54 1.58 -3.92
CA GLU A 98 -18.21 1.00 -3.76
C GLU A 98 -18.01 0.44 -2.35
N LEU A 99 -18.41 1.18 -1.31
CA LEU A 99 -18.34 0.72 0.06
C LEU A 99 -19.21 -0.53 0.29
N ALA A 100 -20.41 -0.59 -0.29
CA ALA A 100 -21.29 -1.74 -0.20
C ALA A 100 -20.70 -2.96 -0.94
N ALA A 101 -20.09 -2.75 -2.11
CA ALA A 101 -19.43 -3.81 -2.87
C ALA A 101 -18.24 -4.39 -2.10
N VAL A 102 -17.36 -3.55 -1.55
CA VAL A 102 -16.21 -3.98 -0.76
C VAL A 102 -16.65 -4.74 0.50
N LYS A 103 -17.69 -4.25 1.19
CA LYS A 103 -18.25 -4.96 2.36
C LYS A 103 -18.80 -6.33 2.00
N LYS A 104 -19.49 -6.45 0.86
CA LYS A 104 -20.02 -7.72 0.37
C LYS A 104 -18.89 -8.69 0.02
N GLU A 105 -17.88 -8.23 -0.72
CA GLU A 105 -16.70 -9.05 -1.05
C GLU A 105 -15.95 -9.51 0.20
N ALA A 106 -15.78 -8.64 1.20
CA ALA A 106 -15.14 -8.99 2.46
C ALA A 106 -15.93 -10.06 3.21
N ALA A 107 -17.26 -9.93 3.28
CA ALA A 107 -18.13 -10.92 3.92
C ALA A 107 -18.11 -12.27 3.19
N ASP A 108 -18.07 -12.28 1.87
CA ASP A 108 -18.00 -13.51 1.07
C ASP A 108 -16.62 -14.19 1.21
N ARG A 109 -15.53 -13.41 1.24
CA ARG A 109 -14.18 -13.93 1.54
C ARG A 109 -14.10 -14.53 2.94
N GLU A 110 -14.69 -13.88 3.94
CA GLU A 110 -14.72 -14.38 5.32
C GLU A 110 -15.52 -15.69 5.43
N LYS A 111 -16.68 -15.78 4.76
CA LYS A 111 -17.46 -17.03 4.70
C LYS A 111 -16.69 -18.17 4.05
N LYS A 112 -16.02 -17.91 2.93
CA LYS A 112 -15.21 -18.92 2.25
C LYS A 112 -14.05 -19.39 3.12
N ALA A 113 -13.32 -18.45 3.73
CA ALA A 113 -12.21 -18.78 4.63
C ALA A 113 -12.67 -19.61 5.84
N LYS A 114 -13.84 -19.32 6.41
CA LYS A 114 -14.43 -20.13 7.49
C LYS A 114 -14.79 -21.53 7.02
N ALA A 115 -15.41 -21.67 5.86
CA ALA A 115 -15.76 -22.98 5.30
C ALA A 115 -14.52 -23.83 5.00
N ASP A 116 -13.48 -23.23 4.41
CA ASP A 116 -12.21 -23.91 4.12
C ASP A 116 -11.52 -24.34 5.43
N ALA A 117 -11.50 -23.48 6.47
CA ALA A 117 -10.97 -23.81 7.78
C ALA A 117 -11.73 -24.95 8.47
N GLU A 118 -13.07 -24.94 8.41
CA GLU A 118 -13.91 -26.02 8.95
C GLU A 118 -13.68 -27.35 8.23
N HIS A 119 -13.41 -27.33 6.91
CA HIS A 119 -13.08 -28.52 6.14
C HIS A 119 -11.75 -29.11 6.59
N ILE A 120 -10.70 -28.28 6.65
CA ILE A 120 -9.36 -28.69 7.08
C ILE A 120 -9.41 -29.22 8.52
N GLU A 121 -10.16 -28.56 9.41
CA GLU A 121 -10.31 -29.02 10.78
C GLU A 121 -10.96 -30.42 10.86
N LYS A 122 -11.97 -30.69 10.02
CA LYS A 122 -12.61 -32.01 9.95
C LYS A 122 -11.66 -33.08 9.41
N GLU A 123 -10.89 -32.76 8.38
CA GLU A 123 -9.89 -33.68 7.81
C GLU A 123 -8.81 -34.02 8.83
N LEU A 124 -8.21 -33.02 9.48
CA LEU A 124 -7.22 -33.22 10.52
C LEU A 124 -7.77 -34.01 11.72
N ARG A 125 -9.03 -33.75 12.12
CA ARG A 125 -9.69 -34.53 13.17
C ARG A 125 -9.86 -36.00 12.78
N ALA A 126 -10.19 -36.29 11.52
CA ALA A 126 -10.31 -37.65 11.01
C ALA A 126 -8.94 -38.36 10.97
N GLU A 127 -7.90 -37.69 10.49
CA GLU A 127 -6.52 -38.22 10.49
C GLU A 127 -6.01 -38.51 11.91
N ILE A 128 -6.26 -37.61 12.87
CA ILE A 128 -5.90 -37.82 14.27
C ILE A 128 -6.62 -39.06 14.84
N MET A 129 -7.88 -39.29 14.45
CA MET A 129 -8.65 -40.45 14.90
C MET A 129 -8.07 -41.75 14.32
N ASP A 130 -7.75 -41.78 13.02
CA ASP A 130 -7.12 -42.93 12.36
C ASP A 130 -5.75 -43.25 12.97
N ILE A 131 -4.90 -42.25 13.19
CA ILE A 131 -3.58 -42.44 13.82
C ILE A 131 -3.73 -42.98 15.25
N LYS A 132 -4.73 -42.52 16.01
CA LYS A 132 -5.01 -43.04 17.35
C LYS A 132 -5.45 -44.50 17.32
N GLU A 133 -6.32 -44.87 16.39
CA GLU A 133 -6.76 -46.26 16.20
C GLU A 133 -5.57 -47.17 15.81
N GLN A 134 -4.75 -46.73 14.86
CA GLN A 134 -3.53 -47.45 14.47
C GLN A 134 -2.56 -47.62 15.66
N LEU A 135 -2.40 -46.58 16.48
CA LEU A 135 -1.57 -46.65 17.68
C LEU A 135 -2.11 -47.68 18.69
N GLU A 136 -3.42 -47.72 18.90
CA GLU A 136 -4.07 -48.69 19.79
C GLU A 136 -3.82 -50.13 19.31
N VAL A 137 -3.97 -50.39 18.01
CA VAL A 137 -3.65 -51.70 17.41
C VAL A 137 -2.19 -52.09 17.62
N VAL A 138 -1.25 -51.15 17.43
CA VAL A 138 0.19 -51.41 17.66
C VAL A 138 0.48 -51.69 19.14
N MET A 139 -0.19 -50.97 20.05
CA MET A 139 -0.05 -51.17 21.49
C MET A 139 -0.58 -52.56 21.91
N GLU A 140 -1.73 -52.98 21.39
CA GLU A 140 -2.24 -54.33 21.60
C GLU A 140 -1.30 -55.40 21.07
N TYR A 141 -0.77 -55.21 19.84
CA TYR A 141 0.19 -56.14 19.26
C TYR A 141 1.44 -56.26 20.12
N LYS A 142 1.96 -55.14 20.63
CA LYS A 142 3.12 -55.13 21.53
C LYS A 142 2.84 -55.90 22.82
N ALA A 143 1.67 -55.72 23.42
CA ALA A 143 1.27 -56.44 24.63
C ALA A 143 1.16 -57.96 24.37
N LYS A 144 0.47 -58.36 23.30
CA LYS A 144 0.33 -59.77 22.89
C LYS A 144 1.69 -60.40 22.57
N ARG A 145 2.57 -59.66 21.90
CA ARG A 145 3.93 -60.11 21.60
C ARG A 145 4.74 -60.34 22.87
N GLN A 146 4.69 -59.41 23.83
CA GLN A 146 5.38 -59.57 25.11
C GLN A 146 4.88 -60.83 25.85
N GLN A 147 3.56 -61.05 25.92
CA GLN A 147 2.99 -62.24 26.54
C GLN A 147 3.49 -63.53 25.84
N SER A 148 3.49 -63.55 24.51
CA SER A 148 3.98 -64.71 23.74
C SER A 148 5.48 -64.95 23.94
N GLU A 149 6.30 -63.90 24.02
CA GLU A 149 7.74 -64.01 24.30
C GLU A 149 8.00 -64.56 25.72
N GLU A 150 7.21 -64.15 26.71
CA GLU A 150 7.26 -64.68 28.09
C GLU A 150 6.85 -66.16 28.15
N GLU A 151 5.80 -66.56 27.44
CA GLU A 151 5.37 -67.96 27.33
C GLU A 151 6.42 -68.83 26.63
N LEU A 152 7.02 -68.34 25.53
CA LEU A 152 8.12 -69.02 24.84
C LEU A 152 9.34 -69.19 25.73
N ALA A 153 9.66 -68.19 26.57
CA ALA A 153 10.75 -68.28 27.52
C ALA A 153 10.50 -69.39 28.57
N LYS A 154 9.28 -69.47 29.11
CA LYS A 154 8.88 -70.53 30.06
C LYS A 154 8.98 -71.91 29.41
N LEU A 155 8.40 -72.10 28.23
CA LEU A 155 8.45 -73.37 27.50
C LEU A 155 9.87 -73.80 27.16
N ARG A 156 10.78 -72.86 26.83
CA ARG A 156 12.20 -73.17 26.61
C ARG A 156 12.86 -73.71 27.86
N VAL A 157 12.59 -73.12 29.02
CA VAL A 157 13.11 -73.59 30.31
C VAL A 157 12.58 -74.99 30.62
N ASP A 158 11.28 -75.23 30.42
CA ASP A 158 10.69 -76.54 30.71
C ASP A 158 11.17 -77.62 29.74
N THR A 159 11.36 -77.28 28.46
CA THR A 159 11.94 -78.20 27.47
C THR A 159 13.39 -78.57 27.82
N ALA A 160 14.16 -77.61 28.34
CA ALA A 160 15.52 -77.87 28.81
C ALA A 160 15.53 -78.83 30.01
N LYS A 161 14.68 -78.59 31.02
CA LYS A 161 14.54 -79.48 32.18
C LYS A 161 14.15 -80.90 31.76
N LEU A 162 13.12 -81.05 30.92
CA LEU A 162 12.68 -82.36 30.44
C LEU A 162 13.78 -83.09 29.65
N ARG A 163 14.59 -82.37 28.86
CA ARG A 163 15.75 -82.96 28.18
C ARG A 163 16.81 -83.45 29.16
N ASP A 164 17.10 -82.68 30.21
CA ASP A 164 18.06 -83.08 31.24
C ASP A 164 17.55 -84.31 32.01
N GLU A 165 16.27 -84.33 32.38
CA GLU A 165 15.62 -85.50 33.02
C GLU A 165 15.66 -86.74 32.14
N LEU A 166 15.32 -86.63 30.84
CA LEU A 166 15.42 -87.73 29.87
C LEU A 166 16.86 -88.23 29.71
N LYS A 167 17.83 -87.31 29.69
CA LYS A 167 19.25 -87.64 29.61
C LYS A 167 19.70 -88.43 30.84
N ASP A 168 19.25 -88.03 32.03
CA ASP A 168 19.60 -88.73 33.26
C ASP A 168 18.90 -90.09 33.36
N GLN A 169 17.64 -90.20 32.91
CA GLN A 169 16.95 -91.49 32.78
C GLN A 169 17.66 -92.43 31.79
N ALA A 170 18.13 -91.90 30.66
CA ALA A 170 18.88 -92.67 29.67
C ALA A 170 20.18 -93.23 30.26
N LYS A 171 20.97 -92.39 30.97
CA LYS A 171 22.19 -92.85 31.67
C LYS A 171 21.89 -93.94 32.68
N GLU A 172 20.81 -93.80 33.45
CA GLU A 172 20.43 -94.78 34.47
C GLU A 172 19.98 -96.11 33.85
N LEU A 173 19.25 -96.06 32.74
CA LEU A 173 18.90 -97.26 31.97
C LEU A 173 20.14 -97.90 31.34
N GLU A 174 21.04 -97.13 30.73
CA GLU A 174 22.31 -97.63 30.21
C GLU A 174 23.14 -98.32 31.30
N ARG A 175 23.21 -97.74 32.51
CA ARG A 175 23.88 -98.36 33.66
C ARG A 175 23.27 -99.72 33.99
N LYS A 176 21.95 -99.81 34.12
CA LYS A 176 21.23 -101.08 34.40
C LYS A 176 21.39 -102.10 33.27
N PHE A 177 21.34 -101.66 32.01
CA PHE A 177 21.58 -102.52 30.86
C PHE A 177 23.03 -103.04 30.85
N MET A 178 24.01 -102.19 31.14
CA MET A 178 25.41 -102.61 31.25
C MET A 178 25.63 -103.59 32.40
N GLU A 179 25.00 -103.38 33.56
CA GLU A 179 25.10 -104.31 34.69
C GLU A 179 24.50 -105.69 34.35
N THR A 180 23.29 -105.72 33.81
CA THR A 180 22.63 -106.99 33.41
C THR A 180 23.34 -107.67 32.25
N SER A 181 23.73 -106.92 31.22
CA SER A 181 24.49 -107.42 30.08
C SER A 181 25.84 -107.98 30.51
N ASN A 182 26.59 -107.28 31.38
CA ASN A 182 27.86 -107.78 31.89
C ASN A 182 27.69 -109.03 32.77
N ALA A 183 26.62 -109.10 33.58
CA ALA A 183 26.32 -110.30 34.37
C ALA A 183 26.05 -111.50 33.47
N SER A 184 25.11 -111.38 32.52
CA SER A 184 24.81 -112.45 31.56
C SER A 184 26.00 -112.78 30.68
N ARG A 185 26.78 -111.78 30.24
CA ARG A 185 27.99 -111.99 29.44
C ARG A 185 29.04 -112.77 30.23
N LYS A 186 29.23 -112.50 31.53
CA LYS A 186 30.11 -113.30 32.39
C LYS A 186 29.61 -114.74 32.55
N GLU A 187 28.30 -114.95 32.70
CA GLU A 187 27.72 -116.30 32.75
C GLU A 187 27.92 -117.06 31.43
N TYR A 188 27.66 -116.41 30.29
CA TYR A 188 27.88 -117.00 28.97
C TYR A 188 29.36 -117.19 28.65
N GLU A 189 30.23 -116.24 28.99
CA GLU A 189 31.68 -116.39 28.84
C GLU A 189 32.16 -117.55 29.69
N HIS A 190 31.72 -117.68 30.95
CA HIS A 190 32.04 -118.85 31.77
C HIS A 190 31.57 -120.15 31.11
N ARG A 191 30.33 -120.19 30.60
CA ARG A 191 29.76 -121.37 29.93
C ARG A 191 30.46 -121.71 28.61
N ILE A 192 30.82 -120.69 27.83
CA ILE A 192 31.56 -120.82 26.58
C ILE A 192 32.98 -121.24 26.88
N GLU A 193 33.62 -120.75 27.95
CA GLU A 193 34.97 -121.16 28.35
C GLU A 193 34.97 -122.61 28.83
N GLU A 194 33.95 -123.04 29.59
CA GLU A 194 33.73 -124.45 29.93
C GLU A 194 33.57 -125.31 28.68
N LEU A 195 32.72 -124.90 27.74
CA LEU A 195 32.48 -125.61 26.49
C LEU A 195 33.69 -125.57 25.55
N ARG A 196 34.43 -124.46 25.49
CA ARG A 196 35.67 -124.31 24.72
C ARG A 196 36.76 -125.16 25.33
N ARG A 197 36.90 -125.23 26.65
CA ARG A 197 37.87 -126.12 27.28
C ARG A 197 37.56 -127.58 26.95
N LEU A 198 36.29 -127.99 27.06
CA LEU A 198 35.84 -129.33 26.69
C LEU A 198 36.02 -129.60 25.18
N ALA A 199 35.70 -128.62 24.33
CA ALA A 199 35.81 -128.75 22.88
C ALA A 199 37.26 -128.64 22.39
N GLU A 200 38.12 -127.84 23.00
CA GLU A 200 39.56 -127.73 22.71
C GLU A 200 40.29 -128.97 23.22
N GLU A 201 39.92 -129.53 24.38
CA GLU A 201 40.35 -130.88 24.81
C GLU A 201 39.95 -131.93 23.75
N ASP A 202 38.68 -131.94 23.28
CA ASP A 202 38.20 -132.86 22.23
C ASP A 202 38.79 -132.59 20.82
N ILE A 203 39.11 -131.33 20.49
CA ILE A 203 39.61 -130.87 19.19
C ILE A 203 41.13 -131.06 19.12
N ASP A 204 41.88 -130.78 20.18
CA ASP A 204 43.32 -131.07 20.23
C ASP A 204 43.57 -132.58 20.15
N ASP A 205 42.64 -133.41 20.66
CA ASP A 205 42.68 -134.87 20.53
C ASP A 205 42.27 -135.39 19.14
N ARG A 206 41.61 -134.58 18.28
CA ARG A 206 41.02 -135.04 17.00
C ARG A 206 41.43 -134.29 15.73
N LEU A 207 42.03 -133.10 15.82
CA LEU A 207 42.32 -132.26 14.63
C LEU A 207 43.79 -132.32 14.19
N ASP A 208 43.98 -132.83 12.96
CA ASP A 208 45.25 -132.75 12.24
C ASP A 208 45.65 -131.30 11.88
N ALA A 209 46.95 -131.06 11.75
CA ALA A 209 47.57 -129.74 11.52
C ALA A 209 47.07 -128.98 10.25
N SER A 210 46.38 -129.66 9.33
CA SER A 210 45.73 -129.03 8.17
C SER A 210 44.46 -128.27 8.55
N MET A 211 43.62 -128.85 9.41
CA MET A 211 42.38 -128.21 9.88
C MET A 211 42.68 -126.96 10.72
N LYS A 212 43.73 -127.01 11.56
CA LYS A 212 44.21 -125.87 12.36
C LYS A 212 44.67 -124.70 11.47
N ARG A 213 45.31 -124.99 10.31
CA ARG A 213 45.69 -123.96 9.31
C ARG A 213 44.47 -123.33 8.62
N ILE A 214 43.48 -124.14 8.21
CA ILE A 214 42.25 -123.62 7.58
C ILE A 214 41.46 -122.72 8.54
N LEU A 215 41.39 -123.08 9.82
CA LEU A 215 40.74 -122.26 10.84
C LEU A 215 41.49 -120.95 11.11
N ALA A 216 42.83 -120.96 11.13
CA ALA A 216 43.63 -119.74 11.22
C ALA A 216 43.42 -118.82 10.01
N GLN A 217 43.35 -119.40 8.80
CA GLN A 217 43.08 -118.64 7.58
C GLN A 217 41.67 -118.04 7.58
N ASN A 218 40.64 -118.79 8.01
CA ASN A 218 39.29 -118.25 8.18
C ASN A 218 39.21 -117.14 9.23
N ARG A 219 40.01 -117.21 10.32
CA ARG A 219 40.11 -116.12 11.30
C ARG A 219 40.73 -114.87 10.67
N SER A 220 41.79 -115.02 9.88
CA SER A 220 42.42 -113.90 9.15
C SER A 220 41.44 -113.24 8.19
N MET A 221 40.76 -114.04 7.35
CA MET A 221 39.77 -113.53 6.39
C MET A 221 38.58 -112.85 7.07
N LYS A 222 38.15 -113.34 8.25
CA LYS A 222 37.09 -112.71 9.04
C LYS A 222 37.52 -111.35 9.58
N GLU A 223 38.77 -111.22 10.04
CA GLU A 223 39.28 -109.94 10.53
C GLU A 223 39.45 -108.93 9.39
N GLU A 224 39.95 -109.37 8.23
CA GLU A 224 40.00 -108.54 7.01
C GLU A 224 38.61 -108.05 6.59
N LEU A 225 37.60 -108.93 6.58
CA LEU A 225 36.22 -108.53 6.28
C LEU A 225 35.67 -107.54 7.30
N ARG A 226 36.00 -107.71 8.59
CA ARG A 226 35.58 -106.78 9.65
C ARG A 226 36.17 -105.39 9.44
N LEU A 227 37.44 -105.32 9.10
CA LEU A 227 38.12 -104.06 8.79
C LEU A 227 37.47 -103.36 7.59
N HIS A 228 37.18 -104.10 6.50
CA HIS A 228 36.50 -103.52 5.35
C HIS A 228 35.08 -103.03 5.63
N ILE A 229 34.31 -103.72 6.48
CA ILE A 229 32.99 -103.24 6.91
C ILE A 229 33.14 -101.93 7.69
N GLN A 230 34.09 -101.87 8.64
CA GLN A 230 34.34 -100.68 9.43
C GLN A 230 34.77 -99.49 8.55
N GLU A 231 35.71 -99.69 7.62
CA GLU A 231 36.11 -98.66 6.64
C GLU A 231 34.91 -98.19 5.80
N THR A 232 34.03 -99.11 5.40
CA THR A 232 32.83 -98.76 4.62
C THR A 232 31.83 -97.94 5.45
N GLU A 233 31.66 -98.27 6.73
CA GLU A 233 30.81 -97.51 7.65
C GLU A 233 31.37 -96.11 7.95
N GLU A 234 32.68 -96.00 8.16
CA GLU A 234 33.39 -94.73 8.37
C GLU A 234 33.26 -93.83 7.13
N LEU A 235 33.54 -94.36 5.94
CA LEU A 235 33.36 -93.65 4.68
C LEU A 235 31.89 -93.27 4.43
N SER A 236 30.94 -94.15 4.78
CA SER A 236 29.50 -93.85 4.65
C SER A 236 29.09 -92.69 5.58
N SER A 237 29.60 -92.67 6.81
CA SER A 237 29.35 -91.59 7.76
C SER A 237 29.94 -90.26 7.28
N GLU A 238 31.16 -90.28 6.75
CA GLU A 238 31.80 -89.08 6.20
C GLU A 238 31.02 -88.52 5.01
N VAL A 239 30.56 -89.37 4.09
CA VAL A 239 29.72 -88.96 2.96
C VAL A 239 28.43 -88.30 3.44
N GLN A 240 27.77 -88.84 4.47
CA GLN A 240 26.55 -88.25 5.03
C GLN A 240 26.80 -86.87 5.66
N ILE A 241 27.92 -86.69 6.37
CA ILE A 241 28.30 -85.40 6.96
C ILE A 241 28.57 -84.38 5.86
N LEU A 242 29.36 -84.74 4.84
CA LEU A 242 29.68 -83.87 3.72
C LEU A 242 28.43 -83.48 2.93
N ASP A 243 27.47 -84.39 2.74
CA ASP A 243 26.20 -84.06 2.08
C ASP A 243 25.35 -83.09 2.91
N ALA A 244 25.31 -83.26 4.24
CA ALA A 244 24.61 -82.33 5.12
C ALA A 244 25.25 -80.92 5.09
N GLU A 245 26.58 -80.83 5.10
CA GLU A 245 27.31 -79.57 4.97
C GLU A 245 27.10 -78.92 3.61
N ARG A 246 27.15 -79.69 2.52
CA ARG A 246 26.85 -79.22 1.17
C ARG A 246 25.45 -78.61 1.10
N GLN A 247 24.44 -79.28 1.66
CA GLN A 247 23.08 -78.76 1.69
C GLN A 247 22.97 -77.47 2.51
N ARG A 248 23.67 -77.38 3.64
CA ARG A 248 23.71 -76.17 4.47
C ARG A 248 24.34 -75.00 3.72
N LEU A 249 25.51 -75.21 3.12
CA LEU A 249 26.22 -74.19 2.34
C LEU A 249 25.40 -73.74 1.13
N PHE A 250 24.74 -74.68 0.44
CA PHE A 250 23.85 -74.35 -0.68
C PHE A 250 22.73 -73.40 -0.27
N ARG A 251 22.06 -73.67 0.86
CA ARG A 251 21.02 -72.77 1.40
C ARG A 251 21.60 -71.41 1.78
N GLU A 252 22.79 -71.38 2.40
CA GLU A 252 23.44 -70.12 2.79
C GLU A 252 23.79 -69.26 1.57
N VAL A 253 24.37 -69.86 0.53
CA VAL A 253 24.67 -69.18 -0.74
C VAL A 253 23.39 -68.67 -1.39
N GLN A 254 22.31 -69.46 -1.39
CA GLN A 254 21.03 -69.05 -1.96
C GLN A 254 20.44 -67.83 -1.22
N ILE A 255 20.48 -67.84 0.12
CA ILE A 255 20.01 -66.71 0.94
C ILE A 255 20.87 -65.48 0.68
N LYS A 256 22.21 -65.62 0.68
CA LYS A 256 23.13 -64.50 0.40
C LYS A 256 22.90 -63.90 -0.98
N THR A 257 22.76 -64.73 -2.01
CA THR A 257 22.45 -64.29 -3.38
C THR A 257 21.13 -63.52 -3.45
N GLU A 258 20.07 -63.96 -2.75
CA GLU A 258 18.80 -63.23 -2.74
C GLU A 258 18.92 -61.92 -1.95
N MET A 259 19.63 -61.90 -0.82
CA MET A 259 19.90 -60.68 -0.07
C MET A 259 20.65 -59.64 -0.92
N GLU A 260 21.69 -60.05 -1.66
CA GLU A 260 22.43 -59.19 -2.57
C GLU A 260 21.53 -58.57 -3.65
N LYS A 261 20.61 -59.35 -4.24
CA LYS A 261 19.63 -58.83 -5.19
C LYS A 261 18.72 -57.78 -4.56
N GLN A 262 18.27 -58.00 -3.33
CA GLN A 262 17.42 -57.03 -2.63
C GLN A 262 18.20 -55.76 -2.26
N TYR A 263 19.46 -55.87 -1.85
CA TYR A 263 20.33 -54.72 -1.63
C TYR A 263 20.58 -53.94 -2.92
N ALA A 264 20.82 -54.63 -4.04
CA ALA A 264 20.95 -53.98 -5.34
C ALA A 264 19.67 -53.22 -5.73
N LYS A 265 18.48 -53.83 -5.56
CA LYS A 265 17.18 -53.17 -5.81
C LYS A 265 16.95 -51.96 -4.91
N ARG A 266 17.27 -52.06 -3.62
CA ARG A 266 17.18 -50.92 -2.69
C ARG A 266 18.15 -49.82 -3.07
N GLY A 267 19.37 -50.17 -3.45
CA GLY A 267 20.39 -49.23 -3.89
C GLY A 267 19.98 -48.46 -5.15
N THR A 268 19.38 -49.12 -6.15
CA THR A 268 18.89 -48.43 -7.35
C THR A 268 17.71 -47.50 -7.05
N TRP A 269 16.80 -47.91 -6.16
CA TRP A 269 15.68 -47.07 -5.75
C TRP A 269 16.13 -45.84 -4.96
N GLN A 270 17.01 -46.02 -3.97
CA GLN A 270 17.61 -44.94 -3.20
C GLN A 270 18.43 -43.99 -4.09
N ALA A 271 19.22 -44.51 -5.03
CA ALA A 271 19.98 -43.67 -5.96
C ALA A 271 19.06 -42.82 -6.85
N ARG A 272 17.91 -43.36 -7.24
CA ARG A 272 16.89 -42.62 -7.98
C ARG A 272 16.24 -41.52 -7.12
N GLU A 273 15.84 -41.85 -5.90
CA GLU A 273 15.24 -40.89 -4.98
C GLU A 273 16.20 -39.74 -4.64
N ILE A 274 17.49 -40.06 -4.40
CA ILE A 274 18.55 -39.06 -4.21
C ILE A 274 18.71 -38.18 -5.45
N ARG A 275 18.68 -38.76 -6.66
CA ARG A 275 18.75 -37.97 -7.90
C ARG A 275 17.55 -37.03 -8.04
N GLU A 276 16.33 -37.53 -7.83
CA GLU A 276 15.12 -36.71 -7.91
C GLU A 276 15.10 -35.59 -6.85
N ALA A 277 15.60 -35.86 -5.64
CA ALA A 277 15.78 -34.85 -4.60
C ALA A 277 16.82 -33.79 -5.01
N ASN A 278 17.96 -34.21 -5.54
CA ASN A 278 19.01 -33.29 -6.02
C ASN A 278 18.53 -32.42 -7.19
N ASP A 279 17.77 -32.98 -8.13
CA ASP A 279 17.20 -32.23 -9.25
C ASP A 279 16.20 -31.16 -8.74
N LYS A 280 15.39 -31.48 -7.73
CA LYS A 280 14.50 -30.51 -7.06
C LYS A 280 15.30 -29.41 -6.35
N VAL A 281 16.34 -29.77 -5.60
CA VAL A 281 17.21 -28.79 -4.94
C VAL A 281 17.84 -27.86 -5.98
N ALA A 282 18.40 -28.38 -7.06
CA ALA A 282 18.98 -27.58 -8.13
C ALA A 282 17.95 -26.63 -8.78
N SER A 283 16.72 -27.09 -8.99
CA SER A 283 15.63 -26.24 -9.51
C SER A 283 15.26 -25.12 -8.54
N LEU A 284 15.18 -25.42 -7.24
CA LEU A 284 14.89 -24.43 -6.21
C LEU A 284 16.02 -23.40 -6.06
N GLU A 285 17.28 -23.84 -6.12
CA GLU A 285 18.45 -22.96 -6.10
C GLU A 285 18.47 -22.01 -7.30
N LEU A 286 18.14 -22.50 -8.50
CA LEU A 286 18.02 -21.66 -9.70
C LEU A 286 16.90 -20.62 -9.56
N SER A 287 15.73 -21.03 -9.06
CA SER A 287 14.59 -20.13 -8.82
C SER A 287 14.94 -19.06 -7.78
N LEU A 288 15.53 -19.46 -6.65
CA LEU A 288 15.97 -18.55 -5.61
C LEU A 288 17.03 -17.57 -6.12
N GLY A 289 17.99 -18.07 -6.90
CA GLY A 289 19.02 -17.24 -7.53
C GLY A 289 18.43 -16.21 -8.49
N GLN A 290 17.37 -16.55 -9.22
CA GLN A 290 16.66 -15.61 -10.08
C GLN A 290 15.92 -14.55 -9.27
N VAL A 291 15.16 -14.96 -8.26
CA VAL A 291 14.44 -14.04 -7.35
C VAL A 291 15.41 -13.06 -6.68
N MET A 292 16.57 -13.53 -6.20
CA MET A 292 17.60 -12.67 -5.62
C MET A 292 18.16 -11.63 -6.61
N LYS A 293 18.34 -12.01 -7.88
CA LYS A 293 18.77 -11.07 -8.94
C LYS A 293 17.71 -10.03 -9.22
N ASP A 294 16.45 -10.43 -9.31
CA ASP A 294 15.32 -9.53 -9.56
C ASP A 294 15.14 -8.54 -8.40
N PHE A 295 15.23 -9.00 -7.15
CA PHE A 295 15.23 -8.12 -5.98
C PHE A 295 16.42 -7.17 -5.95
N ALA A 296 17.61 -7.61 -6.35
CA ALA A 296 18.78 -6.74 -6.42
C ALA A 296 18.61 -5.65 -7.50
N ALA A 297 18.05 -6.00 -8.66
CA ALA A 297 17.76 -5.06 -9.74
C ALA A 297 16.69 -4.04 -9.32
N GLU A 298 15.59 -4.49 -8.72
CA GLU A 298 14.51 -3.60 -8.29
C GLU A 298 14.98 -2.68 -7.15
N ARG A 299 15.77 -3.20 -6.21
CA ARG A 299 16.39 -2.36 -5.16
C ARG A 299 17.25 -1.25 -5.77
N GLN A 300 18.08 -1.56 -6.77
CA GLN A 300 18.90 -0.54 -7.44
C GLN A 300 18.03 0.48 -8.20
N ARG A 301 16.96 0.02 -8.85
CA ARG A 301 16.01 0.89 -9.55
C ARG A 301 15.31 1.85 -8.59
N LEU A 302 14.81 1.34 -7.45
CA LEU A 302 14.18 2.14 -6.42
C LEU A 302 15.14 3.16 -5.79
N ILE A 303 16.38 2.74 -5.49
CA ILE A 303 17.42 3.66 -5.01
C ILE A 303 17.64 4.77 -6.05
N HIS A 304 17.84 4.42 -7.33
CA HIS A 304 18.08 5.42 -8.37
C HIS A 304 16.90 6.40 -8.54
N GLN A 305 15.66 5.89 -8.51
CA GLN A 305 14.45 6.73 -8.63
C GLN A 305 14.29 7.65 -7.43
N THR A 306 14.49 7.15 -6.22
CA THR A 306 14.38 7.94 -4.98
C THR A 306 15.49 8.99 -4.88
N THR A 307 16.72 8.67 -5.26
CA THR A 307 17.81 9.66 -5.32
C THR A 307 17.52 10.75 -6.34
N LYS A 308 17.01 10.40 -7.53
CA LYS A 308 16.66 11.39 -8.56
C LYS A 308 15.54 12.33 -8.09
N LYS A 309 14.46 11.78 -7.52
CA LYS A 309 13.36 12.59 -6.96
C LYS A 309 13.84 13.51 -5.83
N LEU A 310 14.75 13.02 -4.99
CA LEU A 310 15.35 13.82 -3.93
C LEU A 310 16.16 14.98 -4.51
N GLU A 311 17.01 14.72 -5.50
CA GLU A 311 17.80 15.76 -6.19
C GLU A 311 16.90 16.82 -6.83
N GLU A 312 15.85 16.41 -7.56
CA GLU A 312 14.87 17.31 -8.17
C GLU A 312 14.21 18.21 -7.11
N ALA A 313 13.68 17.61 -6.03
CA ALA A 313 13.06 18.36 -4.94
C ALA A 313 14.06 19.30 -4.22
N GLU A 314 15.32 18.91 -4.09
CA GLU A 314 16.36 19.78 -3.52
C GLU A 314 16.66 21.00 -4.39
N THR A 315 16.71 20.82 -5.72
CA THR A 315 16.91 21.93 -6.66
C THR A 315 15.73 22.90 -6.65
N GLU A 316 14.50 22.40 -6.62
CA GLU A 316 13.29 23.22 -6.53
C GLU A 316 13.25 23.98 -5.20
N ARG A 317 13.54 23.30 -4.07
CA ARG A 317 13.65 23.93 -2.75
C ARG A 317 14.69 25.05 -2.76
N ALA A 318 15.82 24.86 -3.43
CA ALA A 318 16.85 25.89 -3.55
C ALA A 318 16.37 27.09 -4.39
N ALA A 319 15.66 26.84 -5.49
CA ALA A 319 15.08 27.88 -6.34
C ALA A 319 14.02 28.71 -5.59
N LEU A 320 13.08 28.06 -4.92
CA LEU A 320 12.04 28.72 -4.11
C LEU A 320 12.65 29.57 -2.98
N ARG A 321 13.69 29.07 -2.30
CA ARG A 321 14.43 29.86 -1.30
C ARG A 321 15.08 31.11 -1.89
N ARG A 322 15.63 31.04 -3.11
CA ARG A 322 16.17 32.21 -3.82
C ARG A 322 15.06 33.20 -4.17
N LEU A 323 13.93 32.71 -4.68
CA LEU A 323 12.77 33.54 -5.03
C LEU A 323 12.22 34.29 -3.80
N ILE A 324 12.05 33.60 -2.66
CA ILE A 324 11.61 34.23 -1.41
C ILE A 324 12.57 35.34 -0.99
N LYS A 325 13.89 35.12 -1.08
CA LYS A 325 14.89 36.14 -0.76
C LYS A 325 14.78 37.36 -1.68
N LEU A 326 14.56 37.16 -2.98
CA LEU A 326 14.35 38.26 -3.93
C LEU A 326 13.07 39.02 -3.63
N LYS A 327 11.94 38.33 -3.48
CA LYS A 327 10.64 38.95 -3.13
C LYS A 327 10.69 39.70 -1.80
N THR A 328 11.40 39.18 -0.80
CA THR A 328 11.60 39.88 0.46
C THR A 328 12.40 41.18 0.29
N ARG A 329 13.41 41.20 -0.60
CA ARG A 329 14.17 42.42 -0.92
C ARG A 329 13.32 43.42 -1.68
N GLU A 330 12.56 42.98 -2.67
CA GLU A 330 11.62 43.83 -3.41
C GLU A 330 10.58 44.45 -2.47
N LEU A 331 10.00 43.65 -1.56
CA LEU A 331 9.05 44.16 -0.57
C LEU A 331 9.68 45.20 0.38
N LYS A 332 10.93 45.01 0.79
CA LYS A 332 11.66 46.03 1.57
C LYS A 332 11.86 47.31 0.77
N ASN A 333 12.22 47.20 -0.50
CA ASN A 333 12.39 48.36 -1.39
C ASN A 333 11.07 49.11 -1.61
N ILE A 334 9.98 48.39 -1.90
CA ILE A 334 8.64 48.97 -2.04
C ILE A 334 8.21 49.67 -0.76
N ARG A 335 8.44 49.05 0.42
CA ARG A 335 8.11 49.68 1.71
C ARG A 335 8.90 50.96 1.94
N ARG A 336 10.19 50.98 1.58
CA ARG A 336 11.03 52.18 1.67
C ARG A 336 10.52 53.28 0.74
N LEU A 337 10.26 52.96 -0.52
CA LEU A 337 9.72 53.90 -1.51
C LEU A 337 8.37 54.47 -1.07
N ALA A 338 7.46 53.62 -0.59
CA ALA A 338 6.18 54.05 -0.06
C ALA A 338 6.34 55.00 1.13
N HIS A 339 7.30 54.74 2.02
CA HIS A 339 7.63 55.63 3.13
C HIS A 339 8.18 56.98 2.64
N GLU A 340 9.09 56.99 1.66
CA GLU A 340 9.63 58.22 1.05
C GLU A 340 8.51 59.07 0.40
N VAL A 341 7.59 58.44 -0.34
CA VAL A 341 6.43 59.12 -0.94
C VAL A 341 5.51 59.71 0.13
N LEU A 342 5.26 58.98 1.23
CA LEU A 342 4.45 59.49 2.34
C LEU A 342 5.10 60.69 3.03
N MET A 343 6.44 60.67 3.21
CA MET A 343 7.17 61.81 3.78
C MET A 343 7.11 63.04 2.86
N GLN A 344 7.38 62.86 1.57
CA GLN A 344 7.26 63.95 0.58
C GLN A 344 5.84 64.53 0.55
N ARG A 345 4.81 63.67 0.63
CA ARG A 345 3.42 64.12 0.73
C ARG A 345 3.17 64.90 2.02
N GLY A 346 3.68 64.42 3.16
CA GLY A 346 3.59 65.12 4.44
C GLY A 346 4.23 66.51 4.42
N ASP A 347 5.37 66.66 3.75
CA ASP A 347 6.04 67.95 3.57
C ASP A 347 5.18 68.91 2.72
N VAL A 348 4.60 68.42 1.62
CA VAL A 348 3.69 69.21 0.77
C VAL A 348 2.43 69.62 1.53
N GLU A 349 1.83 68.69 2.28
CA GLU A 349 0.66 68.97 3.12
C GLU A 349 0.98 70.04 4.18
N THR A 350 2.13 69.92 4.85
CA THR A 350 2.60 70.90 5.84
C THR A 350 2.81 72.27 5.21
N PHE A 351 3.45 72.35 4.03
CA PHE A 351 3.64 73.59 3.30
C PHE A 351 2.30 74.24 2.89
N LEU A 352 1.35 73.46 2.38
CA LEU A 352 0.03 73.96 2.00
C LEU A 352 -0.78 74.44 3.20
N ILE A 353 -0.72 73.73 4.32
CA ILE A 353 -1.35 74.15 5.58
C ILE A 353 -0.72 75.46 6.08
N SER A 354 0.62 75.56 6.08
CA SER A 354 1.32 76.77 6.47
C SER A 354 0.97 77.95 5.57
N SER A 355 0.89 77.71 4.25
CA SER A 355 0.50 78.73 3.26
C SER A 355 -0.95 79.20 3.49
N LEU A 356 -1.87 78.29 3.76
CA LEU A 356 -3.26 78.61 4.11
C LEU A 356 -3.36 79.39 5.43
N LYS A 357 -2.60 79.01 6.45
CA LYS A 357 -2.53 79.77 7.72
C LYS A 357 -2.02 81.18 7.49
N HIS A 358 -0.93 81.33 6.74
CA HIS A 358 -0.37 82.64 6.42
C HIS A 358 -1.37 83.53 5.66
N VAL A 359 -2.06 83.00 4.65
CA VAL A 359 -3.12 83.74 3.93
C VAL A 359 -4.27 84.14 4.85
N ARG A 360 -4.68 83.27 5.78
CA ARG A 360 -5.72 83.61 6.77
C ARG A 360 -5.27 84.72 7.72
N GLU A 361 -4.04 84.67 8.22
CA GLU A 361 -3.49 85.73 9.06
C GLU A 361 -3.43 87.07 8.31
N GLU A 362 -3.04 87.07 7.04
CA GLU A 362 -3.04 88.28 6.20
C GLU A 362 -4.47 88.79 5.91
N LEU A 363 -5.43 87.89 5.70
CA LEU A 363 -6.86 88.24 5.60
C LEU A 363 -7.40 88.88 6.87
N GLU A 364 -7.05 88.35 8.05
CA GLU A 364 -7.40 88.95 9.33
C GLU A 364 -6.73 90.33 9.48
N ARG A 365 -5.47 90.48 9.09
CA ARG A 365 -4.75 91.78 9.10
C ARG A 365 -5.36 92.80 8.13
N GLU A 366 -5.78 92.39 6.93
CA GLU A 366 -6.48 93.26 5.97
C GLU A 366 -7.87 93.67 6.45
N SER A 367 -8.61 92.72 7.06
CA SER A 367 -9.91 92.99 7.67
C SER A 367 -9.79 94.00 8.83
N LEU A 368 -8.74 93.89 9.65
CA LEU A 368 -8.43 94.83 10.73
C LEU A 368 -7.96 96.21 10.21
N ARG A 369 -7.40 96.29 9.01
CA ARG A 369 -6.97 97.55 8.35
C ARG A 369 -8.10 98.31 7.65
N GLY A 370 -9.31 97.76 7.56
CA GLY A 370 -10.45 98.42 6.93
C GLY A 370 -10.26 98.69 5.43
N ALA A 371 -9.52 97.83 4.73
CA ALA A 371 -9.36 97.94 3.28
C ALA A 371 -10.61 97.37 2.56
N GLU A 372 -11.26 98.17 1.71
CA GLU A 372 -12.33 97.69 0.84
C GLU A 372 -11.79 96.64 -0.14
N ALA A 373 -12.43 95.47 -0.16
CA ALA A 373 -12.08 94.38 -1.06
C ALA A 373 -12.29 94.81 -2.51
N LYS A 374 -11.19 95.05 -3.24
CA LYS A 374 -11.24 95.30 -4.68
C LYS A 374 -11.42 93.96 -5.39
N GLU A 375 -12.66 93.59 -5.70
CA GLU A 375 -12.93 92.45 -6.58
C GLU A 375 -12.37 92.74 -7.97
N VAL A 376 -11.37 91.96 -8.39
CA VAL A 376 -10.81 92.05 -9.74
C VAL A 376 -11.67 91.20 -10.68
N PRO A 377 -12.24 91.75 -11.76
CA PRO A 377 -13.03 90.97 -12.72
C PRO A 377 -12.17 89.93 -13.44
N LEU A 378 -12.53 88.66 -13.34
CA LEU A 378 -11.83 87.54 -13.98
C LEU A 378 -12.19 87.45 -15.47
N THR A 379 -11.56 88.27 -16.32
CA THR A 379 -11.65 88.14 -17.79
C THR A 379 -10.41 87.42 -18.34
N GLY A 380 -10.50 86.11 -18.58
CA GLY A 380 -9.77 85.31 -19.60
C GLY A 380 -8.24 85.48 -19.83
N GLN A 381 -7.53 86.33 -19.11
CA GLN A 381 -6.10 86.60 -19.24
C GLN A 381 -5.31 85.90 -18.13
N LYS A 382 -4.04 85.60 -18.40
CA LYS A 382 -3.08 85.08 -17.41
C LYS A 382 -2.87 86.14 -16.32
N LEU A 383 -3.60 86.01 -15.22
CA LEU A 383 -3.44 86.82 -14.02
C LEU A 383 -2.24 86.31 -13.21
N ASP A 384 -1.38 87.22 -12.74
CA ASP A 384 -0.27 86.88 -11.86
C ASP A 384 -0.79 86.72 -10.42
N ILE A 385 -0.26 85.73 -9.68
CA ILE A 385 -0.76 85.38 -8.33
C ILE A 385 -0.65 86.56 -7.36
N LYS A 386 0.32 87.45 -7.61
CA LYS A 386 0.56 88.68 -6.83
C LYS A 386 -0.54 89.74 -6.98
N GLU A 387 -1.40 89.63 -8.00
CA GLU A 387 -2.47 90.59 -8.31
C GLU A 387 -3.82 90.17 -7.71
N LEU A 388 -3.92 88.95 -7.17
CA LEU A 388 -5.11 88.43 -6.51
C LEU A 388 -5.29 89.01 -5.10
N SER A 389 -6.54 89.25 -4.71
CA SER A 389 -6.92 89.51 -3.31
C SER A 389 -6.56 88.31 -2.43
N TRP A 390 -6.30 88.52 -1.13
CA TRP A 390 -5.97 87.40 -0.25
C TRP A 390 -7.12 86.38 -0.11
N GLY A 391 -8.37 86.82 -0.28
CA GLY A 391 -9.54 85.95 -0.28
C GLY A 391 -9.55 85.01 -1.49
N ASP A 392 -9.18 85.51 -2.67
CA ASP A 392 -9.08 84.68 -3.87
C ASP A 392 -7.86 83.77 -3.83
N ARG A 393 -6.75 84.20 -3.21
CA ARG A 393 -5.60 83.32 -2.93
C ARG A 393 -5.97 82.17 -2.01
N GLU A 394 -6.80 82.39 -0.99
CA GLU A 394 -7.28 81.32 -0.11
C GLU A 394 -8.15 80.31 -0.88
N LYS A 395 -9.09 80.79 -1.72
CA LYS A 395 -9.92 79.93 -2.57
C LYS A 395 -9.07 79.10 -3.53
N VAL A 396 -8.07 79.70 -4.16
CA VAL A 396 -7.14 79.01 -5.06
C VAL A 396 -6.34 77.94 -4.32
N LEU A 397 -5.80 78.23 -3.12
CA LEU A 397 -5.07 77.24 -2.32
C LEU A 397 -5.97 76.09 -1.84
N ARG A 398 -7.22 76.37 -1.46
CA ARG A 398 -8.20 75.32 -1.10
C ARG A 398 -8.58 74.45 -2.29
N LEU A 399 -8.79 75.05 -3.46
CA LEU A 399 -9.04 74.33 -4.71
C LEU A 399 -7.81 73.49 -5.12
N LEU A 400 -6.61 74.02 -4.96
CA LEU A 400 -5.36 73.30 -5.21
C LEU A 400 -5.24 72.08 -4.28
N PHE A 401 -5.51 72.26 -2.98
CA PHE A 401 -5.51 71.16 -2.01
C PHE A 401 -6.54 70.08 -2.35
N ALA A 402 -7.77 70.48 -2.72
CA ALA A 402 -8.80 69.54 -3.15
C ALA A 402 -8.41 68.79 -4.43
N LYS A 403 -7.82 69.50 -5.41
CA LYS A 403 -7.38 68.91 -6.67
C LYS A 403 -6.22 67.92 -6.49
N ILE A 404 -5.21 68.27 -5.70
CA ILE A 404 -4.07 67.39 -5.39
C ILE A 404 -4.54 66.12 -4.70
N ASN A 405 -5.46 66.22 -3.74
CA ASN A 405 -5.97 65.05 -3.01
C ASN A 405 -6.87 64.15 -3.87
N ASN A 406 -7.71 64.71 -4.74
CA ASN A 406 -8.58 63.94 -5.62
C ASN A 406 -7.77 63.23 -6.74
N GLN A 407 -6.82 63.94 -7.34
CA GLN A 407 -5.95 63.39 -8.38
C GLN A 407 -5.02 62.28 -7.85
N ALA A 408 -4.54 62.41 -6.60
CA ALA A 408 -3.76 61.37 -5.93
C ALA A 408 -4.58 60.10 -5.62
N GLN A 409 -5.86 60.23 -5.26
CA GLN A 409 -6.73 59.09 -5.03
C GLN A 409 -7.05 58.35 -6.34
N GLN A 410 -7.41 59.05 -7.41
CA GLN A 410 -7.73 58.42 -8.70
C GLN A 410 -6.55 57.66 -9.33
N ALA A 411 -5.34 58.22 -9.26
CA ALA A 411 -4.14 57.56 -9.78
C ALA A 411 -3.70 56.33 -8.97
N PHE A 412 -4.01 56.30 -7.66
CA PHE A 412 -3.69 55.17 -6.78
C PHE A 412 -4.63 53.98 -7.02
N TYR A 413 -5.94 54.22 -7.18
CA TYR A 413 -6.91 53.15 -7.44
C TYR A 413 -6.80 52.55 -8.85
N ALA A 414 -6.37 53.34 -9.84
CA ALA A 414 -6.21 52.87 -11.22
C ALA A 414 -4.98 51.95 -11.44
N ASN A 415 -3.99 51.95 -10.52
CA ASN A 415 -2.70 51.25 -10.70
C ASN A 415 -2.43 50.15 -9.67
N LEU A 416 -3.44 49.68 -8.93
CA LEU A 416 -3.30 48.49 -8.09
C LEU A 416 -3.05 47.25 -8.98
N PRO A 417 -1.97 46.49 -8.74
CA PRO A 417 -1.78 45.21 -9.43
C PRO A 417 -2.96 44.29 -9.12
N ALA A 418 -3.49 43.61 -10.14
CA ALA A 418 -4.42 42.51 -9.92
C ALA A 418 -3.75 41.49 -8.99
N HIS A 419 -4.29 41.30 -7.79
CA HIS A 419 -3.79 40.29 -6.88
C HIS A 419 -4.11 38.91 -7.47
N SER A 420 -3.09 38.23 -7.99
CA SER A 420 -3.12 36.79 -8.20
C SER A 420 -2.98 36.09 -6.84
N PHE A 421 -4.00 36.21 -6.00
CA PHE A 421 -4.43 35.06 -5.23
C PHE A 421 -5.30 34.22 -6.16
N GLU A 422 -4.65 33.62 -7.16
CA GLU A 422 -5.17 32.36 -7.67
C GLU A 422 -5.12 31.42 -6.46
N THR A 423 -6.28 31.20 -5.85
CA THR A 423 -6.53 29.93 -5.19
C THR A 423 -6.01 28.87 -6.15
N TYR A 424 -5.01 28.11 -5.72
CA TYR A 424 -4.58 26.91 -6.40
C TYR A 424 -5.78 25.96 -6.47
N GLU A 425 -6.64 26.20 -7.46
CA GLU A 425 -7.58 25.24 -7.98
C GLU A 425 -6.71 24.10 -8.51
N ALA A 426 -6.76 23.00 -7.75
CA ALA A 426 -6.58 21.60 -8.12
C ALA A 426 -6.41 21.26 -9.62
N GLN A 427 -5.38 21.78 -10.27
CA GLN A 427 -4.93 21.36 -11.60
C GLN A 427 -3.44 21.00 -11.55
N GLN A 428 -3.14 20.07 -10.64
CA GLN A 428 -2.08 19.07 -10.73
C GLN A 428 -2.25 18.21 -9.49
N ALA A 429 -3.16 17.24 -9.59
CA ALA A 429 -3.05 16.07 -8.74
C ALA A 429 -1.67 15.47 -9.00
N PRO A 430 -0.75 15.37 -8.01
CA PRO A 430 0.32 14.40 -8.13
C PRO A 430 -0.36 13.05 -8.31
N GLU A 431 0.02 12.31 -9.35
CA GLU A 431 -0.30 10.90 -9.48
C GLU A 431 -0.12 10.23 -8.12
N ALA A 432 -1.23 9.69 -7.62
CA ALA A 432 -1.26 8.69 -6.56
C ALA A 432 -0.28 8.92 -5.39
N LEU A 433 -0.74 9.65 -4.36
CA LEU A 433 -0.58 9.13 -3.00
C LEU A 433 -1.51 7.90 -2.84
N GLN A 434 -1.26 6.85 -3.64
CA GLN A 434 -1.56 5.51 -3.22
C GLN A 434 -0.74 5.33 -1.94
N GLY A 435 -1.44 5.24 -0.81
CA GLY A 435 -0.81 4.83 0.44
C GLY A 435 0.09 3.63 0.13
N LEU A 436 1.31 3.64 0.68
CA LEU A 436 2.27 2.55 0.63
C LEU A 436 1.56 1.20 0.44
N GLN A 437 1.45 0.77 -0.82
CA GLN A 437 1.25 -0.63 -1.13
C GLN A 437 2.61 -1.22 -0.83
N THR A 438 2.79 -1.60 0.43
CA THR A 438 3.87 -2.49 0.81
C THR A 438 3.75 -3.71 -0.11
N GLU A 439 4.75 -3.94 -0.96
CA GLU A 439 4.92 -5.21 -1.68
C GLU A 439 5.34 -6.34 -0.72
N ALA A 440 4.69 -6.42 0.44
CA ALA A 440 4.57 -7.68 1.14
C ALA A 440 3.57 -8.52 0.33
N GLY A 441 4.08 -9.19 -0.70
CA GLY A 441 3.45 -10.41 -1.20
C GLY A 441 3.17 -11.36 -0.03
N PRO A 442 2.16 -12.23 -0.16
CA PRO A 442 1.67 -13.04 0.95
C PRO A 442 2.83 -13.82 1.58
N ALA A 443 3.01 -13.62 2.88
CA ALA A 443 3.78 -14.55 3.68
C ALA A 443 3.15 -15.94 3.47
N GLN A 444 3.95 -16.88 2.95
CA GLN A 444 3.58 -18.29 2.97
C GLN A 444 3.41 -18.70 4.43
N LEU A 445 2.15 -18.88 4.83
CA LEU A 445 1.82 -19.62 6.04
C LEU A 445 1.99 -21.10 5.71
N VAL A 446 2.90 -21.74 6.46
CA VAL A 446 2.96 -23.18 6.68
C VAL A 446 1.69 -23.63 7.39
#